data_AF-F2IHG2-F1
#
_entry.id   AF-F2IHG2-F1
#
_cell.length_a   1.000
_cell.length_b   1.000
_cell.length_c   1.000
_cell.angle_alpha   90.00
_cell.angle_beta   90.00
_cell.angle_gamma   90.00
#
_symmetry.space_group_name_H-M   'P 1'
#
loop_
_entity.id
_entity.type
_entity.pdbx_description
1 polymer ?
#
loop_
_entity_poly.entity_id
_entity_poly.type
_entity_poly.pdbx_seq_one_letter_code
_entity_poly.pdbx_strand_id
1 'polypeptide(L)'
;MKKTIVFIFLAFCHNAFCQGPPPAALEAAPENKKLIIELMDVSNFEGYFIDYCMKRIESVSAEKSLSNEIIIRSKNRINYTDFLNNTIFNQFAHLSIDELKEMITLSKRLNAHKNHSDIFFTSSSLQSNLELQISIYMLE
;
A
#
# COMPACT_ATOMS: atom_id res chain seq x y z
N MET A 1 -59.20 27.74 -16.82
CA MET A 1 -59.11 26.96 -15.56
C MET A 1 -57.65 26.69 -15.29
N LYS A 2 -57.09 27.29 -14.23
CA LYS A 2 -55.67 27.22 -13.86
C LYS A 2 -55.38 25.82 -13.28
N LYS A 3 -54.44 25.08 -13.86
CA LYS A 3 -53.96 23.80 -13.31
C LYS A 3 -52.72 24.08 -12.47
N THR A 4 -52.87 24.04 -11.15
CA THR A 4 -51.77 24.15 -10.18
C THR A 4 -51.01 22.83 -10.16
N ILE A 5 -49.76 22.85 -10.62
CA ILE A 5 -48.82 21.72 -10.48
C ILE A 5 -48.11 21.91 -9.14
N VAL A 6 -48.32 20.99 -8.20
CA VAL A 6 -47.63 20.94 -6.91
C VAL A 6 -46.34 20.13 -7.10
N PHE A 7 -45.19 20.78 -7.01
CA PHE A 7 -43.88 20.12 -6.93
C PHE A 7 -43.61 19.70 -5.48
N ILE A 8 -43.63 18.40 -5.21
CA ILE A 8 -43.19 17.83 -3.94
C ILE A 8 -41.67 17.63 -4.04
N PHE A 9 -40.90 18.50 -3.38
CA PHE A 9 -39.47 18.29 -3.16
C PHE A 9 -39.30 17.23 -2.07
N LEU A 10 -38.95 16.00 -2.46
CA LEU A 10 -38.40 15.01 -1.53
C LEU A 10 -36.94 15.38 -1.25
N ALA A 11 -36.70 15.98 -0.08
CA ALA A 11 -35.35 16.16 0.45
C ALA A 11 -34.78 14.78 0.82
N PHE A 12 -33.95 14.23 -0.06
CA PHE A 12 -33.16 13.03 0.19
C PHE A 12 -32.00 13.42 1.12
N CYS A 13 -32.26 13.43 2.44
CA CYS A 13 -31.21 13.56 3.44
C CYS A 13 -30.21 12.43 3.24
N HIS A 14 -29.07 12.75 2.64
CA HIS A 14 -27.93 11.86 2.58
C HIS A 14 -27.52 11.56 4.01
N ASN A 15 -27.54 10.28 4.37
CA ASN A 15 -26.86 9.79 5.57
C ASN A 15 -25.39 10.14 5.40
N ALA A 16 -24.97 11.27 5.98
CA ALA A 16 -23.57 11.52 6.25
C ALA A 16 -23.11 10.37 7.15
N PHE A 17 -22.43 9.38 6.57
CA PHE A 17 -21.64 8.43 7.32
C PHE A 17 -20.62 9.25 8.11
N CYS A 18 -20.94 9.57 9.36
CA CYS A 18 -19.95 9.92 10.36
C CYS A 18 -19.05 8.70 10.51
N GLN A 19 -18.04 8.58 9.67
CA GLN A 19 -16.91 7.71 9.97
C GLN A 19 -16.30 8.28 11.24
N GLY A 20 -16.30 7.49 12.31
CA GLY A 20 -15.58 7.83 13.54
C GLY A 20 -14.13 8.17 13.21
N PRO A 21 -13.41 8.87 14.10
CA PRO A 21 -12.02 9.21 13.87
C PRO A 21 -11.26 7.96 13.42
N PRO A 22 -10.43 8.05 12.36
CA PRO A 22 -9.70 6.90 11.86
C PRO A 22 -8.96 6.23 13.04
N PRO A 23 -8.99 4.89 13.13
CA PRO A 23 -8.28 4.17 14.17
C PRO A 23 -6.83 4.65 14.24
N ALA A 24 -6.33 4.92 15.44
CA ALA A 24 -4.94 5.30 15.63
C ALA A 24 -4.03 4.23 14.99
N ALA A 25 -2.97 4.68 14.31
CA ALA A 25 -1.99 3.77 13.73
C ALA A 25 -1.44 2.85 14.82
N LEU A 26 -1.64 1.54 14.66
CA LEU A 26 -1.06 0.54 15.54
C LEU A 26 0.43 0.42 15.23
N GLU A 27 1.28 0.73 16.20
CA GLU A 27 2.71 0.47 16.10
C GLU A 27 2.98 -1.00 16.45
N ALA A 28 3.74 -1.70 15.60
CA ALA A 28 4.15 -3.08 15.88
C ALA A 28 5.07 -3.13 17.12
N ALA A 29 4.81 -4.10 18.01
CA ALA A 29 5.71 -4.38 19.13
C ALA A 29 7.14 -4.72 18.62
N PRO A 30 8.21 -4.43 19.39
CA PRO A 30 9.59 -4.65 18.95
C PRO A 30 9.90 -6.09 18.48
N GLU A 31 9.34 -7.08 19.18
CA GLU A 31 9.42 -8.49 18.83
C GLU A 31 8.75 -8.81 17.49
N ASN A 32 7.62 -8.16 17.20
CA ASN A 32 6.93 -8.30 15.92
C ASN A 32 7.72 -7.66 14.79
N LYS A 33 8.39 -6.51 15.01
CA LYS A 33 9.20 -5.85 13.97
C LYS A 33 10.28 -6.78 13.41
N LYS A 34 10.95 -7.57 14.26
CA LYS A 34 11.96 -8.55 13.81
C LYS A 34 11.37 -9.63 12.92
N LEU A 35 10.22 -10.18 13.30
CA LEU A 35 9.53 -11.21 12.50
C LEU A 35 8.97 -10.63 11.19
N ILE A 36 8.48 -9.40 11.22
CA ILE A 36 8.02 -8.70 10.02
C ILE A 36 9.19 -8.48 9.04
N ILE A 37 10.38 -8.08 9.53
CA ILE A 37 11.59 -8.00 8.70
C ILE A 37 11.90 -9.37 8.07
N GLU A 38 11.95 -10.44 8.88
CA GLU A 38 12.20 -11.79 8.34
C GLU A 38 11.16 -12.18 7.28
N LEU A 39 9.88 -11.85 7.49
CA LEU A 39 8.82 -12.10 6.52
C LEU A 39 9.07 -11.34 5.19
N MET A 40 9.52 -10.09 5.26
CA MET A 40 9.86 -9.31 4.06
C MET A 40 11.06 -9.89 3.33
N ASP A 41 12.08 -10.35 4.06
CA ASP A 41 13.29 -10.94 3.48
C ASP A 41 12.99 -12.24 2.75
N VAL A 42 12.24 -13.16 3.38
CA VAL A 42 11.92 -14.48 2.78
C VAL A 42 10.92 -14.38 1.63
N SER A 43 10.24 -13.23 1.51
CA SER A 43 9.34 -12.93 0.41
C SER A 43 9.96 -12.02 -0.67
N ASN A 44 11.23 -11.64 -0.49
CA ASN A 44 11.94 -10.70 -1.37
C ASN A 44 11.13 -9.42 -1.65
N PHE A 45 10.44 -8.92 -0.62
CA PHE A 45 9.47 -7.84 -0.79
C PHE A 45 10.14 -6.52 -1.19
N GLU A 46 11.37 -6.25 -0.73
CA GLU A 46 12.14 -5.09 -1.16
C GLU A 46 12.37 -5.07 -2.68
N GLY A 47 12.73 -6.22 -3.26
CA GLY A 47 12.89 -6.36 -4.71
C GLY A 47 11.58 -6.06 -5.44
N TYR A 48 10.47 -6.65 -4.97
CA TYR A 48 9.13 -6.34 -5.49
C TYR A 48 8.80 -4.84 -5.41
N PHE A 49 9.04 -4.21 -4.26
CA PHE A 49 8.77 -2.80 -4.03
C PHE A 49 9.53 -1.91 -5.02
N ILE A 50 10.84 -2.12 -5.15
CA ILE A 50 11.69 -1.36 -6.06
C ILE A 50 11.22 -1.52 -7.50
N ASP A 51 11.00 -2.76 -7.95
CA ASP A 51 10.55 -3.05 -9.32
C ASP A 51 9.20 -2.41 -9.62
N TYR A 52 8.27 -2.50 -8.68
CA TYR A 52 6.94 -1.92 -8.81
C TYR A 52 7.01 -0.38 -8.90
N CYS A 53 7.75 0.28 -8.02
CA CYS A 53 7.94 1.73 -8.06
C CYS A 53 8.58 2.18 -9.38
N MET A 54 9.62 1.49 -9.84
CA MET A 54 10.31 1.80 -11.09
C MET A 54 9.36 1.71 -12.30
N LYS A 55 8.64 0.59 -12.42
CA LYS A 55 7.67 0.37 -13.52
C LYS A 55 6.54 1.39 -13.50
N ARG A 56 6.02 1.72 -12.31
CA ARG A 56 4.92 2.67 -12.18
C ARG A 56 5.36 4.09 -12.52
N ILE A 57 6.53 4.51 -12.07
CA ILE A 57 7.12 5.81 -12.45
C ILE A 57 7.29 5.88 -13.96
N GLU A 58 7.75 4.82 -14.62
CA GLU A 58 7.89 4.78 -16.07
C GLU A 58 6.55 4.82 -16.81
N SER A 59 5.54 4.09 -16.35
CA SER A 59 4.18 4.10 -16.91
C SER A 59 3.54 5.49 -16.81
N VAL A 60 3.50 6.07 -15.60
CA VAL A 60 2.95 7.43 -15.42
C VAL A 60 3.82 8.46 -16.15
N SER A 61 5.12 8.18 -16.18
CA SER A 61 6.17 8.72 -17.04
C SER A 61 5.68 9.06 -18.45
N ALA A 62 5.39 7.96 -19.16
CA ALA A 62 4.94 7.95 -20.53
C ALA A 62 3.55 8.56 -20.69
N GLU A 63 2.61 8.22 -19.80
CA GLU A 63 1.22 8.72 -19.83
C GLU A 63 1.13 10.24 -19.74
N LYS A 64 1.98 10.86 -18.90
CA LYS A 64 1.98 12.31 -18.67
C LYS A 64 3.07 13.06 -19.42
N SER A 65 3.90 12.37 -20.21
CA SER A 65 5.04 12.95 -20.92
C SER A 65 5.96 13.78 -20.01
N LEU A 66 6.30 13.25 -18.83
CA LEU A 66 7.17 13.96 -17.89
C LEU A 66 8.61 14.06 -18.42
N SER A 67 9.34 15.08 -17.98
CA SER A 67 10.74 15.26 -18.37
C SER A 67 11.65 14.19 -17.75
N ASN A 68 12.78 13.91 -18.40
CA ASN A 68 13.80 13.00 -17.85
C ASN A 68 14.30 13.44 -16.48
N GLU A 69 14.34 14.75 -16.20
CA GLU A 69 14.73 15.28 -14.89
C GLU A 69 13.76 14.82 -13.79
N ILE A 70 12.45 14.93 -14.03
CA ILE A 70 11.42 14.48 -13.09
C ILE A 70 11.52 12.97 -12.89
N ILE A 71 11.69 12.19 -13.97
CA ILE A 71 11.82 10.73 -13.90
C ILE A 71 13.02 10.33 -13.02
N ILE A 72 14.20 10.92 -13.26
CA ILE A 72 15.42 10.62 -12.51
C ILE A 72 15.23 11.01 -11.03
N ARG A 73 14.66 12.19 -10.76
CA ARG A 73 14.38 12.65 -9.40
C ARG A 73 13.44 11.70 -8.67
N SER A 74 12.34 11.29 -9.29
CA SER A 74 11.38 10.35 -8.71
C SER A 74 12.01 8.99 -8.40
N LYS A 75 12.84 8.46 -9.32
CA LYS A 75 13.58 7.20 -9.09
C LYS A 75 14.55 7.31 -7.91
N ASN A 76 15.25 8.44 -7.77
CA ASN A 76 16.17 8.69 -6.67
C ASN A 76 15.47 8.84 -5.30
N ARG A 77 14.15 9.05 -5.28
CA ARG A 77 13.36 9.15 -4.04
C ARG A 77 12.80 7.82 -3.55
N ILE A 78 12.93 6.74 -4.33
CA ILE A 78 12.50 5.41 -3.92
C ILE A 78 13.27 5.04 -2.64
N ASN A 79 12.54 4.85 -1.55
CA ASN A 79 13.11 4.54 -0.24
C ASN A 79 12.32 3.41 0.42
N TYR A 80 12.85 2.20 0.36
CA TYR A 80 12.24 1.03 0.96
C TYR A 80 12.19 1.13 2.49
N THR A 81 13.20 1.73 3.12
CA THR A 81 13.25 1.87 4.59
C THR A 81 12.09 2.74 5.09
N ASP A 82 11.79 3.85 4.40
CA ASP A 82 10.65 4.70 4.76
C ASP A 82 9.32 3.94 4.58
N PHE A 83 9.19 3.16 3.51
CA PHE A 83 7.99 2.36 3.28
C PHE A 83 7.83 1.24 4.31
N LEU A 84 8.92 0.57 4.68
CA LEU A 84 8.95 -0.45 5.73
C LEU A 84 8.45 0.13 7.06
N ASN A 85 9.01 1.27 7.46
CA ASN A 85 8.70 1.92 8.73
C ASN A 85 7.27 2.47 8.80
N ASN A 86 6.82 3.12 7.73
CA ASN A 86 5.55 3.85 7.74
C ASN A 86 4.35 3.00 7.31
N THR A 87 4.57 1.94 6.54
CA THR A 87 3.49 1.11 5.98
C THR A 87 3.56 -0.33 6.44
N ILE A 88 4.68 -1.03 6.18
CA ILE A 88 4.76 -2.47 6.40
C ILE A 88 4.59 -2.83 7.88
N PHE A 89 5.28 -2.12 8.80
CA PHE A 89 5.12 -2.41 10.22
C PHE A 89 3.68 -2.20 10.69
N ASN A 90 3.00 -1.15 10.22
CA ASN A 90 1.59 -0.93 10.57
C ASN A 90 0.68 -2.02 9.98
N GLN A 91 0.92 -2.42 8.73
CA GLN A 91 0.14 -3.44 8.03
C GLN A 91 0.12 -4.78 8.78
N PHE A 92 1.23 -5.15 9.42
CA PHE A 92 1.38 -6.42 10.14
C PHE A 92 1.35 -6.26 11.67
N ALA A 93 1.14 -5.05 12.20
CA ALA A 93 1.21 -4.76 13.63
C ALA A 93 0.22 -5.55 14.48
N HIS A 94 -0.93 -5.91 13.90
CA HIS A 94 -2.02 -6.60 14.59
C HIS A 94 -1.84 -8.12 14.66
N LEU A 95 -0.86 -8.66 13.95
CA LEU A 95 -0.60 -10.10 13.94
C LEU A 95 0.09 -10.53 15.23
N SER A 96 -0.31 -11.69 15.73
CA SER A 96 0.41 -12.40 16.78
C SER A 96 1.75 -12.96 16.27
N ILE A 97 2.63 -13.28 17.22
CA ILE A 97 3.91 -13.92 16.93
C ILE A 97 3.73 -15.24 16.17
N ASP A 98 2.72 -16.03 16.54
CA ASP A 98 2.48 -17.33 15.92
C ASP A 98 1.98 -17.18 14.49
N GLU A 99 1.07 -16.24 14.23
CA GLU A 99 0.64 -15.89 12.87
C GLU A 99 1.83 -15.44 12.00
N LEU A 100 2.71 -14.58 12.52
CA LEU A 100 3.91 -14.13 11.80
C LEU A 100 4.84 -15.32 11.47
N LYS A 101 5.04 -16.25 12.41
CA LYS A 101 5.86 -17.46 12.17
C LYS A 101 5.25 -18.39 11.13
N GLU A 102 3.93 -18.57 11.15
CA GLU A 102 3.22 -19.36 10.15
C GLU A 102 3.37 -18.74 8.76
N MET A 103 3.21 -17.42 8.64
CA MET A 103 3.40 -16.69 7.39
C MET A 103 4.85 -16.79 6.87
N ILE A 104 5.85 -16.68 7.74
CA ILE A 104 7.26 -16.87 7.37
C ILE A 104 7.49 -18.29 6.85
N THR A 105 6.98 -19.31 7.56
CA THR A 105 7.12 -20.72 7.17
C THR A 105 6.48 -20.98 5.82
N LEU A 106 5.28 -20.44 5.59
CA LEU A 106 4.58 -20.55 4.32
C LEU A 106 5.36 -19.86 3.20
N SER A 107 5.87 -18.64 3.42
CA SER A 107 6.65 -17.88 2.44
C SER A 107 7.93 -18.63 2.05
N LYS A 108 8.68 -19.14 3.03
CA LYS A 108 9.89 -19.96 2.77
C LYS A 108 9.57 -21.17 1.90
N ARG A 109 8.45 -21.85 2.15
CA ARG A 109 8.03 -23.01 1.35
C ARG A 109 7.62 -22.62 -0.07
N LEU A 110 6.83 -21.55 -0.20
CA LEU A 110 6.35 -21.07 -1.49
C LEU A 110 7.49 -20.55 -2.37
N ASN A 111 8.48 -19.88 -1.77
CA ASN A 111 9.60 -19.28 -2.49
C ASN A 111 10.86 -20.17 -2.51
N ALA A 112 10.76 -21.42 -2.00
CA ALA A 112 11.87 -22.37 -2.02
C ALA A 112 12.31 -22.73 -3.45
N HIS A 113 11.36 -22.71 -4.39
CA HIS A 113 11.60 -23.07 -5.78
C HIS A 113 11.63 -21.81 -6.64
N LYS A 114 12.77 -21.53 -7.27
CA LYS A 114 12.97 -20.36 -8.15
C LYS A 114 12.33 -20.50 -9.54
N ASN A 115 11.30 -21.34 -9.67
CA ASN A 115 10.65 -21.62 -10.95
C ASN A 115 9.50 -20.63 -11.25
N HIS A 116 9.18 -19.77 -10.29
CA HIS A 116 8.15 -18.75 -10.35
C HIS A 116 8.63 -17.48 -9.63
N SER A 117 7.93 -16.36 -9.86
CA SER A 117 8.17 -15.11 -9.14
C SER A 117 7.90 -15.28 -7.65
N ASP A 118 8.63 -14.52 -6.82
CA ASP A 118 8.44 -14.55 -5.37
C ASP A 118 6.98 -14.22 -4.99
N ILE A 119 6.45 -15.01 -4.06
CA ILE A 119 5.11 -14.85 -3.50
C ILE A 119 5.23 -14.10 -2.17
N PHE A 120 4.39 -13.09 -2.00
CA PHE A 120 4.29 -12.29 -0.78
C PHE A 120 2.83 -12.05 -0.39
N PHE A 121 2.60 -11.75 0.89
CA PHE A 121 1.28 -11.40 1.37
C PHE A 121 0.98 -9.92 1.10
N THR A 122 -0.21 -9.65 0.59
CA THR A 122 -0.65 -8.30 0.29
C THR A 122 -2.09 -8.07 0.77
N SER A 123 -2.49 -6.82 0.82
CA SER A 123 -3.85 -6.38 1.12
C SER A 123 -4.20 -5.18 0.24
N SER A 124 -5.49 -4.88 0.13
CA SER A 124 -5.94 -3.66 -0.57
C SER A 124 -5.36 -2.39 0.06
N SER A 125 -5.20 -2.38 1.39
CA SER A 125 -4.56 -1.28 2.13
C SER A 125 -3.09 -1.13 1.73
N LEU A 126 -2.32 -2.23 1.71
CA LEU A 126 -0.93 -2.22 1.31
C LEU A 126 -0.76 -1.72 -0.14
N GLN A 127 -1.63 -2.17 -1.05
CA GLN A 127 -1.63 -1.71 -2.43
C GLN A 127 -1.94 -0.21 -2.55
N SER A 128 -2.88 0.29 -1.74
CA SER A 128 -3.24 1.71 -1.74
C SER A 128 -2.09 2.57 -1.20
N ASN A 129 -1.39 2.11 -0.16
CA ASN A 129 -0.21 2.77 0.38
C ASN A 129 0.96 2.77 -0.62
N LEU A 130 1.14 1.69 -1.40
CA LEU A 130 2.12 1.65 -2.49
C LEU A 130 1.86 2.74 -3.55
N GLU A 131 0.62 2.85 -4.03
CA GLU A 131 0.25 3.87 -5.03
C GLU A 131 0.38 5.30 -4.46
N LEU A 132 0.02 5.50 -3.19
CA LEU A 132 0.20 6.77 -2.50
C LEU A 132 1.69 7.15 -2.39
N GLN A 133 2.53 6.19 -1.99
CA GLN A 133 3.97 6.41 -1.86
C GLN A 133 4.61 6.83 -3.19
N ILE A 134 4.20 6.20 -4.30
CA ILE A 134 4.67 6.58 -5.64
C ILE A 134 4.19 7.97 -6.03
N SER A 135 2.93 8.29 -5.73
CA SER A 135 2.40 9.64 -5.97
C SER A 135 3.24 10.69 -5.24
N ILE A 136 3.65 10.41 -4.00
CA ILE A 136 4.57 11.28 -3.24
C ILE A 136 5.92 11.41 -3.94
N TYR A 137 6.52 10.33 -4.44
CA TYR A 137 7.79 10.38 -5.19
C TYR A 137 7.72 11.19 -6.49
N MET A 138 6.53 11.33 -7.05
CA MET A 138 6.26 12.06 -8.29
C MET A 138 5.77 13.49 -8.09
N LEU A 139 5.44 13.90 -6.86
CA LEU A 139 5.13 15.27 -6.52
C LEU A 139 6.43 16.01 -6.21
N GLU A 140 6.60 17.19 -6.82
CA GLU A 140 7.79 18.09 -6.85
C GLU A 140 8.75 17.86 -8.02
#